data_AF-A0A9E0ZU23-F1
#
_entry.id   AF-A0A9E0ZU23-F1
#
_cell.length_a   1.000
_cell.length_b   1.000
_cell.length_c   1.000
_cell.angle_alpha   90.00
_cell.angle_beta   90.00
_cell.angle_gamma   90.00
#
_symmetry.space_group_name_H-M   'P 1'
#
loop_
_entity.id
_entity.type
_entity.pdbx_description
1 polymer ?
#
loop_
_entity_poly.entity_id
_entity_poly.type
_entity_poly.pdbx_seq_one_letter_code
_entity_poly.pdbx_strand_id
1 'polypeptide(L)'
;MNWVSESISDLRLYGQRKKFLENVDSQLIWLENDFAALKGCATDSEAVDGGASRNEDHLLNNIVKRDKLKQSKRLAKEFVEQIEKILDVLPKQQKDILTEFFIDRSKGHIERLMEKYHVEQAHIYRLKNESLYSFTILRYGASNTQ
;
A
#
# COMPACT_ATOMS: atom_id res chain seq x y z
N MET A 1 6.48 -7.65 -21.66
CA MET A 1 5.96 -7.16 -20.36
C MET A 1 4.44 -7.25 -20.40
N ASN A 2 3.74 -7.78 -19.39
CA ASN A 2 2.28 -7.89 -19.39
C ASN A 2 1.64 -6.74 -18.60
N TRP A 3 1.28 -5.65 -19.30
CA TRP A 3 0.76 -4.42 -18.66
C TRP A 3 -0.56 -4.62 -17.89
N VAL A 4 -1.36 -5.61 -18.28
CA VAL A 4 -2.62 -5.94 -17.60
C VAL A 4 -2.34 -6.60 -16.25
N SER A 5 -1.40 -7.55 -16.22
CA SER A 5 -0.93 -8.18 -14.97
C SER A 5 -0.35 -7.14 -14.00
N GLU A 6 0.41 -6.20 -14.55
CA GLU A 6 1.06 -5.16 -13.78
C GLU A 6 0.05 -4.16 -13.20
N SER A 7 -0.98 -3.82 -13.99
CA SER A 7 -2.10 -3.00 -13.52
C SER A 7 -2.87 -3.65 -12.37
N ILE A 8 -3.14 -4.97 -12.46
CA ILE A 8 -3.79 -5.71 -11.36
C ILE A 8 -2.91 -5.70 -10.12
N SER A 9 -1.60 -5.88 -10.30
CA SER A 9 -0.63 -5.87 -9.20
C SER A 9 -0.56 -4.49 -8.54
N ASP A 10 -0.54 -3.43 -9.33
CA ASP A 10 -0.55 -2.04 -8.86
C ASP A 10 -1.82 -1.70 -8.07
N LEU A 11 -3.01 -2.12 -8.54
CA LEU A 11 -4.28 -1.90 -7.83
C LEU A 11 -4.34 -2.63 -6.49
N ARG A 12 -3.84 -3.87 -6.42
CA ARG A 12 -3.75 -4.62 -5.16
C ARG A 12 -2.74 -4.01 -4.21
N LEU A 13 -1.58 -3.62 -4.74
CA LEU A 13 -0.52 -2.99 -3.97
C LEU A 13 -0.96 -1.62 -3.43
N TYR A 14 -1.77 -0.89 -4.19
CA TYR A 14 -2.40 0.36 -3.76
C TYR A 14 -3.24 0.16 -2.50
N GLY A 15 -4.15 -0.84 -2.49
CA GLY A 15 -4.95 -1.16 -1.31
C GLY A 15 -4.08 -1.51 -0.08
N GLN A 16 -3.02 -2.30 -0.28
CA GLN A 16 -2.08 -2.65 0.79
C GLN A 16 -1.30 -1.43 1.31
N ARG A 17 -0.83 -0.57 0.40
CA ARG A 17 -0.06 0.64 0.75
C ARG A 17 -0.92 1.66 1.48
N LYS A 18 -2.21 1.80 1.15
CA LYS A 18 -3.13 2.64 1.94
C LYS A 18 -3.26 2.15 3.37
N LYS A 19 -3.52 0.85 3.56
CA LYS A 19 -3.58 0.24 4.90
C LYS A 19 -2.25 0.37 5.66
N PHE A 20 -1.13 0.26 4.97
CA PHE A 20 0.18 0.51 5.56
C PHE A 20 0.33 1.97 6.03
N LEU A 21 -0.03 2.95 5.19
CA LEU A 21 0.04 4.38 5.53
C LEU A 21 -0.88 4.76 6.70
N GLU A 22 -2.01 4.10 6.87
CA GLU A 22 -2.90 4.28 8.04
C GLU A 22 -2.23 3.87 9.36
N ASN A 23 -1.31 2.90 9.33
CA ASN A 23 -0.72 2.30 10.53
C ASN A 23 0.75 2.68 10.78
N VAL A 24 1.47 3.16 9.76
CA VAL A 24 2.92 3.37 9.82
C VAL A 24 3.32 4.44 10.84
N ASP A 25 2.49 5.44 11.08
CA ASP A 25 2.78 6.49 12.06
C ASP A 25 2.78 5.96 13.49
N SER A 26 1.82 5.10 13.84
CA SER A 26 1.80 4.41 15.13
C SER A 26 3.04 3.53 15.33
N GLN A 27 3.52 2.86 14.27
CA GLN A 27 4.75 2.06 14.33
C GLN A 27 5.99 2.93 14.54
N LEU A 28 6.08 4.10 13.89
CA LEU A 28 7.18 5.05 14.08
C LEU A 28 7.20 5.60 15.51
N ILE A 29 6.03 5.97 16.06
CA ILE A 29 5.90 6.44 17.44
C ILE A 29 6.35 5.36 18.42
N TRP A 30 5.94 4.11 18.21
CA TRP A 30 6.36 3.00 19.06
C TRP A 30 7.89 2.81 19.04
N LEU A 31 8.51 2.83 17.86
CA LEU A 31 9.97 2.74 17.74
C LEU A 31 10.69 3.91 18.40
N GLU A 32 10.11 5.11 18.37
CA GLU A 32 10.66 6.30 19.03
C GLU A 32 10.62 6.18 20.57
N ASN A 33 9.51 5.67 21.10
CA ASN A 33 9.37 5.41 22.53
C ASN A 33 10.33 4.30 23.00
N ASP A 34 10.46 3.22 22.22
CA ASP A 34 11.41 2.14 22.48
C ASP A 34 12.85 2.65 22.52
N PHE A 35 13.23 3.51 21.56
CA PHE A 35 14.54 4.15 21.53
C PHE A 35 14.79 5.01 22.77
N ALA A 36 13.81 5.80 23.19
CA ALA A 36 13.91 6.64 24.38
C ALA A 36 14.07 5.81 25.66
N ALA A 37 13.34 4.70 25.79
CA ALA A 37 13.43 3.79 26.93
C ALA A 37 14.79 3.07 27.00
N LEU A 38 15.28 2.55 25.86
CA LEU A 38 16.60 1.92 25.77
C LEU A 38 17.72 2.88 26.14
N LYS A 39 17.62 4.13 25.67
CA LYS A 39 18.59 5.17 26.03
C LYS A 39 18.54 5.51 27.52
N GLY A 40 17.36 5.58 28.12
CA GLY A 40 17.20 5.77 29.57
C GLY A 40 17.93 4.69 30.38
N CYS A 41 17.67 3.42 30.07
CA CYS A 41 18.27 2.26 30.73
C CYS A 41 19.80 2.16 30.56
N ALA A 42 20.32 2.55 29.39
CA ALA A 42 21.75 2.59 29.13
C ALA A 42 22.50 3.62 29.99
N THR A 43 21.84 4.71 30.40
CA THR A 43 22.45 5.76 31.24
C THR A 43 22.58 5.32 32.71
N ASP A 44 21.77 4.36 33.16
CA ASP A 44 21.74 3.86 34.54
C ASP A 44 22.69 2.66 34.78
N SER A 45 23.29 2.11 33.72
CA SER A 45 24.21 0.96 33.81
C SER A 45 25.67 1.44 33.78
N GLU A 46 26.39 1.32 34.90
CA GLU A 46 27.84 1.57 34.93
C GLU A 46 28.57 0.68 33.92
N ALA A 47 29.34 1.30 33.02
CA ALA A 47 30.01 0.63 31.92
C ALA A 47 31.14 -0.28 32.43
N VAL A 48 30.94 -1.59 32.29
CA VAL A 48 32.00 -2.59 32.48
C VAL A 48 32.67 -2.85 31.14
N ASP A 49 34.00 -2.75 31.16
CA ASP A 49 34.94 -2.72 30.04
C ASP A 49 34.76 -3.82 28.96
N GLY A 50 34.92 -3.45 27.68
CA GLY A 50 35.29 -4.37 26.61
C GLY A 50 34.20 -5.23 25.94
N GLY A 51 33.26 -4.61 25.21
CA GLY A 51 32.42 -5.30 24.23
C GLY A 51 31.22 -4.46 23.81
N ALA A 52 30.94 -4.38 22.49
CA ALA A 52 29.72 -3.74 21.98
C ALA A 52 28.53 -4.29 22.77
N SER A 53 27.93 -3.45 23.62
CA SER A 53 26.90 -3.93 24.53
C SER A 53 25.67 -4.32 23.72
N ARG A 54 24.97 -5.37 24.13
CA ARG A 54 23.70 -5.79 23.51
C ARG A 54 22.73 -4.60 23.33
N ASN A 55 22.80 -3.62 24.24
CA ASN A 55 22.00 -2.39 24.21
C ASN A 55 22.36 -1.45 23.05
N GLU A 56 23.65 -1.32 22.72
CA GLU A 56 24.12 -0.49 21.59
C GLU A 56 23.66 -1.07 20.24
N ASP A 57 23.74 -2.40 20.08
CA ASP A 57 23.23 -3.10 18.91
C ASP A 57 21.69 -2.93 18.77
N HIS A 58 20.96 -2.96 19.88
CA HIS A 58 19.53 -2.71 19.90
C HIS A 58 19.18 -1.28 19.47
N LEU A 59 19.93 -0.27 19.94
CA LEU A 59 19.75 1.13 19.54
C LEU A 59 20.05 1.33 18.05
N LEU A 60 21.15 0.78 17.55
CA LEU A 60 21.52 0.86 16.14
C LEU A 60 20.45 0.21 15.25
N ASN A 61 19.96 -0.98 15.64
CA ASN A 61 18.89 -1.66 14.93
C ASN A 61 17.59 -0.85 14.92
N ASN A 62 17.24 -0.19 16.03
CA ASN A 62 16.06 0.68 16.09
C ASN A 62 16.20 1.87 15.10
N ILE A 63 17.36 2.54 15.06
CA ILE A 63 17.62 3.63 14.10
C ILE A 63 17.45 3.13 12.66
N VAL A 64 18.11 2.02 12.30
CA VAL A 64 18.02 1.44 10.96
C VAL A 64 16.58 1.08 10.59
N LYS A 65 15.80 0.51 11.53
CA LYS A 65 14.39 0.18 11.31
C LYS A 65 13.55 1.43 11.06
N ARG A 66 13.73 2.50 11.85
CA ARG A 66 13.01 3.76 11.67
C ARG A 66 13.31 4.39 10.32
N ASP A 67 14.57 4.43 9.91
CA ASP A 67 14.95 5.03 8.63
C ASP A 67 14.37 4.26 7.44
N LYS A 68 14.46 2.92 7.46
CA LYS A 68 13.81 2.07 6.45
C LYS A 68 12.30 2.27 6.41
N LEU A 69 11.66 2.38 7.57
CA LEU A 69 10.22 2.57 7.66
C LEU A 69 9.80 3.96 7.15
N LYS A 70 10.55 5.02 7.45
CA LYS A 70 10.34 6.38 6.91
C LYS A 70 10.50 6.41 5.39
N GLN A 71 11.54 5.77 4.86
CA GLN A 71 11.73 5.66 3.42
C GLN A 71 10.57 4.90 2.75
N SER A 72 10.15 3.79 3.36
CA SER A 72 9.03 2.98 2.88
C SER A 72 7.72 3.76 2.91
N LYS A 73 7.47 4.56 3.96
CA LYS A 73 6.34 5.48 4.05
C LYS A 73 6.35 6.48 2.90
N ARG A 74 7.49 7.11 2.62
CA ARG A 74 7.62 8.08 1.52
C ARG A 74 7.27 7.45 0.17
N LEU A 75 7.89 6.32 -0.16
CA LEU A 75 7.65 5.60 -1.42
C LEU A 75 6.21 5.08 -1.52
N ALA A 76 5.61 4.64 -0.40
CA ALA A 76 4.22 4.21 -0.37
C ALA A 76 3.28 5.38 -0.65
N LYS A 77 3.53 6.55 -0.05
CA LYS A 77 2.75 7.77 -0.26
C LYS A 77 2.80 8.24 -1.71
N GLU A 78 4.00 8.37 -2.28
CA GLU A 78 4.18 8.77 -3.68
C GLU A 78 3.45 7.83 -4.64
N PHE A 79 3.52 6.52 -4.40
CA PHE A 79 2.80 5.54 -5.21
C PHE A 79 1.28 5.66 -5.06
N VAL A 80 0.77 5.79 -3.84
CA VAL A 80 -0.66 5.94 -3.57
C VAL A 80 -1.19 7.19 -4.28
N GLU A 81 -0.50 8.32 -4.18
CA GLU A 81 -0.89 9.57 -4.83
C GLU A 81 -0.92 9.44 -6.36
N GLN A 82 0.02 8.72 -6.97
CA GLN A 82 0.00 8.47 -8.41
C GLN A 82 -1.20 7.63 -8.84
N ILE A 83 -1.52 6.58 -8.09
CA ILE A 83 -2.67 5.72 -8.38
C ILE A 83 -3.99 6.46 -8.16
N GLU A 84 -4.10 7.26 -7.10
CA GLU A 84 -5.29 8.08 -6.82
C GLU A 84 -5.57 9.06 -7.96
N LYS A 85 -4.55 9.75 -8.47
CA LYS A 85 -4.70 10.63 -9.66
C LYS A 85 -5.27 9.90 -10.86
N ILE A 86 -4.85 8.66 -11.12
CA ILE A 86 -5.38 7.86 -12.23
C ILE A 86 -6.82 7.45 -11.95
N LEU A 87 -7.11 6.98 -10.74
CA LEU A 87 -8.46 6.57 -10.35
C LEU A 87 -9.46 7.73 -10.37
N ASP A 88 -9.02 8.96 -10.12
CA ASP A 88 -9.87 10.16 -10.12
C ASP A 88 -10.23 10.65 -11.53
N VAL A 89 -9.40 10.33 -12.54
CA VAL A 89 -9.71 10.60 -13.95
C VAL A 89 -10.69 9.57 -14.51
N LEU A 90 -10.70 8.35 -13.97
CA LEU A 90 -11.60 7.30 -14.42
C LEU A 90 -13.07 7.63 -14.10
N PRO A 91 -14.02 7.27 -14.98
CA PRO A 91 -15.44 7.34 -14.67
C PRO A 91 -15.74 6.63 -13.35
N LYS A 92 -16.65 7.19 -12.55
CA LYS A 92 -17.04 6.64 -11.25
C LYS A 92 -17.39 5.15 -11.31
N GLN A 93 -18.09 4.72 -12.36
CA GLN A 93 -18.41 3.31 -12.56
C GLN A 93 -17.16 2.43 -12.68
N GLN A 94 -16.18 2.87 -13.47
CA GLN A 94 -14.94 2.12 -13.63
C GLN A 94 -14.13 2.09 -12.33
N LYS A 95 -14.05 3.22 -11.61
CA LYS A 95 -13.40 3.30 -10.29
C LYS A 95 -14.04 2.33 -9.28
N ASP A 96 -15.37 2.30 -9.22
CA ASP A 96 -16.11 1.42 -8.33
C ASP A 96 -15.88 -0.06 -8.67
N ILE A 97 -15.92 -0.42 -9.96
CA ILE A 97 -15.63 -1.77 -10.43
C ILE A 97 -14.20 -2.20 -10.05
N LEU A 98 -13.18 -1.37 -10.32
CA LEU A 98 -11.80 -1.69 -9.97
C LEU A 98 -11.60 -1.83 -8.45
N THR A 99 -12.30 -1.00 -7.68
CA THR A 99 -12.24 -1.03 -6.22
C THR A 99 -12.74 -2.37 -5.68
N GLU A 100 -13.94 -2.78 -6.08
CA GLU A 100 -14.57 -4.04 -5.65
C GLU A 100 -13.84 -5.29 -6.14
N PHE A 101 -13.20 -5.24 -7.31
CA PHE A 101 -12.48 -6.41 -7.85
C PHE A 101 -11.05 -6.56 -7.32
N PHE A 102 -10.32 -5.46 -7.14
CA PHE A 102 -8.86 -5.52 -6.95
C PHE A 102 -8.34 -4.81 -5.70
N ILE A 103 -9.05 -3.81 -5.18
CA ILE A 103 -8.57 -2.97 -4.07
C ILE A 103 -9.13 -3.45 -2.73
N ASP A 104 -10.45 -3.57 -2.65
CA ASP A 104 -11.18 -3.97 -1.45
C ASP A 104 -12.22 -5.06 -1.77
N ARG A 105 -11.71 -6.22 -2.16
CA ARG A 105 -12.57 -7.33 -2.59
C ARG A 105 -13.29 -7.95 -1.40
N SER A 106 -14.59 -7.71 -1.29
CA SER A 106 -15.45 -8.36 -0.29
C SER A 106 -16.19 -9.58 -0.85
N LYS A 107 -16.75 -10.41 0.04
CA LYS A 107 -17.73 -11.42 -0.35
C LYS A 107 -18.95 -10.71 -0.93
N GLY A 108 -19.54 -11.26 -1.99
CA GLY A 108 -20.73 -10.67 -2.63
C GLY A 108 -20.47 -9.43 -3.49
N HIS A 109 -19.20 -9.13 -3.84
CA HIS A 109 -18.85 -7.93 -4.61
C HIS A 109 -19.55 -7.87 -5.98
N ILE A 110 -19.77 -9.02 -6.62
CA ILE A 110 -20.44 -9.07 -7.93
C ILE A 110 -21.91 -8.71 -7.78
N GLU A 111 -22.60 -9.32 -6.83
CA GLU A 111 -24.01 -9.12 -6.55
C GLU A 111 -24.28 -7.65 -6.18
N ARG A 112 -23.43 -7.06 -5.34
CA ARG A 112 -23.48 -5.61 -5.01
C ARG A 112 -23.35 -4.73 -6.24
N LEU A 113 -22.45 -5.06 -7.16
CA LEU A 113 -22.26 -4.31 -8.39
C LEU A 113 -23.44 -4.49 -9.35
N MET A 114 -24.01 -5.69 -9.43
CA MET A 114 -25.23 -5.96 -10.21
C MET A 114 -26.40 -5.14 -9.68
N GLU A 115 -26.62 -5.13 -8.38
CA GLU A 115 -27.67 -4.33 -7.72
C GLU A 115 -27.45 -2.83 -7.94
N LYS A 116 -26.22 -2.34 -7.74
CA LYS A 116 -25.87 -0.92 -7.86
C LYS A 116 -26.02 -0.36 -9.27
N TYR A 117 -25.71 -1.17 -10.29
CA TYR A 117 -25.75 -0.73 -11.70
C TYR A 117 -26.92 -1.28 -12.49
N HIS A 118 -27.77 -2.12 -11.87
CA HIS A 118 -28.90 -2.79 -12.52
C HIS A 118 -28.50 -3.56 -13.79
N VAL A 119 -27.42 -4.34 -13.70
CA VAL A 119 -26.92 -5.13 -14.83
C VAL A 119 -26.66 -6.58 -14.44
N GLU A 120 -26.70 -7.44 -15.45
CA GLU A 120 -26.37 -8.85 -15.31
C GLU A 120 -24.89 -9.10 -15.00
N GLN A 121 -24.60 -10.23 -14.36
CA GLN A 121 -23.25 -10.65 -14.00
C GLN A 121 -22.27 -10.63 -15.18
N ALA A 122 -22.71 -11.07 -16.36
CA ALA A 122 -21.88 -11.08 -17.56
C ALA A 122 -21.44 -9.66 -17.96
N HIS A 123 -22.30 -8.66 -17.74
CA HIS A 123 -21.98 -7.26 -18.00
C HIS A 123 -20.96 -6.73 -16.98
N ILE A 124 -21.06 -7.10 -15.70
CA ILE A 124 -20.05 -6.73 -14.69
C ILE A 124 -18.64 -7.17 -15.10
N TYR A 125 -18.49 -8.38 -15.64
CA TYR A 125 -17.18 -8.84 -16.12
C TYR A 125 -16.67 -8.08 -17.36
N ARG A 126 -17.57 -7.60 -18.24
CA ARG A 126 -17.20 -6.71 -19.35
C ARG A 126 -16.72 -5.36 -18.83
N LEU A 127 -17.49 -4.73 -17.93
CA LEU A 127 -17.12 -3.48 -17.27
C LEU A 127 -15.78 -3.61 -16.55
N LYS A 128 -15.52 -4.74 -15.88
CA LYS A 128 -14.22 -5.02 -15.24
C LYS A 128 -13.08 -4.99 -16.25
N ASN A 129 -13.23 -5.64 -17.40
CA ASN A 129 -12.20 -5.66 -18.45
C ASN A 129 -11.99 -4.26 -19.05
N GLU A 130 -13.06 -3.51 -19.33
CA GLU A 130 -12.99 -2.14 -19.86
C GLU A 130 -12.35 -1.16 -18.86
N SER A 131 -12.71 -1.28 -17.58
CA SER A 131 -12.12 -0.47 -16.51
C SER A 131 -10.63 -0.76 -16.37
N LEU A 132 -10.24 -2.04 -16.42
CA LEU A 132 -8.85 -2.45 -16.33
C LEU A 132 -8.05 -1.97 -17.54
N TYR A 133 -8.63 -2.05 -18.74
CA TYR A 133 -8.03 -1.52 -19.95
C TYR A 133 -7.78 0.00 -19.84
N SER A 134 -8.81 0.75 -19.44
CA SER A 134 -8.73 2.21 -19.28
C SER A 134 -7.67 2.61 -18.25
N PHE A 135 -7.64 1.91 -17.11
CA PHE A 135 -6.61 2.10 -16.10
C PHE A 135 -5.20 1.79 -16.65
N THR A 136 -5.04 0.69 -17.38
CA THR A 136 -3.75 0.27 -17.94
C THR A 136 -3.19 1.34 -18.90
N ILE A 137 -4.06 1.89 -19.76
CA ILE A 137 -3.69 2.97 -20.69
C ILE A 137 -3.27 4.23 -19.93
N LEU A 138 -4.04 4.66 -18.92
CA LEU A 138 -3.69 5.86 -18.13
C LEU A 138 -2.39 5.67 -17.33
N ARG A 139 -2.10 4.44 -16.87
CA ARG A 139 -0.92 4.12 -16.06
C ARG A 139 0.36 3.99 -16.90
N TYR A 140 0.29 3.31 -18.04
CA TYR A 140 1.49 2.91 -18.80
C TYR A 140 1.54 3.47 -20.23
N GLY A 141 0.47 4.09 -20.72
CA GLY A 141 0.37 4.57 -22.11
C GLY A 141 0.21 3.45 -23.14
N ALA A 142 0.11 2.19 -22.72
CA ALA A 142 -0.04 1.04 -23.60
C ALA A 142 -0.88 -0.06 -22.95
N SER A 143 -1.76 -0.69 -23.72
CA SER A 143 -2.40 -1.96 -23.40
C SER A 143 -1.79 -3.02 -24.31
N ASN A 144 -1.38 -4.17 -23.78
CA ASN A 144 -1.02 -5.29 -24.65
C ASN A 144 -2.29 -5.79 -25.34
N THR A 145 -2.57 -5.23 -26.50
CA THR A 145 -3.53 -5.73 -27.45
C THR A 145 -2.72 -6.20 -28.64
N GLN A 146 -2.31 -7.46 -28.59
CA GLN A 146 -2.01 -8.28 -29.76
C GLN A 146 -2.77 -9.59 -29.60
#